data_AF-A0A962MGU7-F1
#
_entry.id   AF-A0A962MGU7-F1
#
_cell.length_a   1.000
_cell.length_b   1.000
_cell.length_c   1.000
_cell.angle_alpha   90.00
_cell.angle_beta   90.00
_cell.angle_gamma   90.00
#
_symmetry.space_group_name_H-M   'P 1'
#
loop_
_entity.id
_entity.type
_entity.pdbx_description
1 polymer ?
#
loop_
_entity_poly.entity_id
_entity_poly.type
_entity_poly.pdbx_seq_one_letter_code
_entity_poly.pdbx_strand_id
1 'polypeptide(L)'
;VIPGSQNGPVYSHYNAEGQWVGQLSEADAATLPTDKVAYLTGPAGSITVHNCRTVHSSLPSMRQGGRPLLLNAYSSADALAYTPHPDPSVHAYEVVRGQRARWAEHDPRPCQIPPDWSHGYTSIFAAQAAQ
;
A
#
# COMPACT_ATOMS: atom_id res chain seq x y z
N VAL A 1 1.99 11.07 5.97
CA VAL A 1 2.86 9.87 6.19
C VAL A 1 3.54 9.98 7.54
N ILE A 2 3.99 8.88 8.14
CA ILE A 2 4.84 8.90 9.34
C ILE A 2 6.26 8.51 8.93
N PRO A 3 7.21 9.46 8.85
CA PRO A 3 8.59 9.16 8.46
C PRO A 3 9.25 8.11 9.36
N GLY A 4 9.96 7.16 8.76
CA GLY A 4 10.67 6.09 9.49
C GLY A 4 9.80 4.88 9.86
N SER A 5 8.47 4.98 9.75
CA SER A 5 7.55 3.89 10.09
C SER A 5 7.72 2.62 9.24
N GLN A 6 8.34 2.72 8.05
CA GLN A 6 8.66 1.56 7.21
C GLN A 6 9.63 0.55 7.86
N ASN A 7 10.35 0.98 8.91
CA ASN A 7 11.24 0.14 9.68
C ASN A 7 10.52 -0.61 10.82
N GLY A 8 9.29 -0.22 11.13
CA GLY A 8 8.45 -0.85 12.13
C GLY A 8 7.70 -2.09 11.63
N PRO A 9 6.71 -2.57 12.41
CA PRO A 9 5.85 -3.68 12.00
C PRO A 9 5.01 -3.32 10.77
N VAL A 10 4.56 -4.34 10.05
CA VAL A 10 3.45 -4.20 9.09
C VAL A 10 2.17 -4.48 9.87
N TYR A 11 1.28 -3.48 9.96
CA TYR A 11 0.01 -3.62 10.65
C TYR A 11 -0.98 -4.46 9.83
N SER A 12 -1.84 -5.21 10.53
CA SER A 12 -2.91 -5.98 9.90
C SER A 12 -3.94 -5.05 9.25
N HIS A 13 -4.45 -5.46 8.10
CA HIS A 13 -5.57 -4.79 7.42
C HIS A 13 -6.85 -5.62 7.48
N TYR A 14 -6.92 -6.55 8.44
CA TYR A 14 -8.06 -7.42 8.70
C TYR A 14 -8.73 -7.05 10.02
N ASN A 15 -10.06 -7.14 10.07
CA ASN A 15 -10.83 -6.98 11.31
C ASN A 15 -10.77 -8.25 12.19
N ALA A 16 -11.43 -8.21 13.35
CA ALA A 16 -11.44 -9.31 14.31
C ALA A 16 -12.13 -10.58 13.76
N GLU A 17 -13.00 -10.42 12.78
CA GLU A 17 -13.71 -11.49 12.07
C GLU A 17 -12.87 -12.10 10.94
N GLY A 18 -11.64 -11.61 10.71
CA GLY A 18 -10.75 -12.10 9.66
C GLY A 18 -11.13 -11.65 8.25
N GLN A 19 -11.93 -10.59 8.12
CA GLN A 19 -12.28 -9.96 6.85
C GLN A 19 -11.25 -8.89 6.51
N TRP A 20 -10.83 -8.83 5.25
CA TRP A 20 -9.94 -7.76 4.79
C TRP A 20 -10.72 -6.46 4.61
N VAL A 21 -10.26 -5.43 5.30
CA VAL A 21 -10.95 -4.13 5.39
C VAL A 21 -10.07 -2.98 4.92
N GLY A 22 -8.82 -3.27 4.58
CA GLY A 22 -7.95 -2.29 3.93
C GLY A 22 -7.56 -1.12 4.83
N GLN A 23 -7.64 -1.26 6.15
CA GLN A 23 -7.26 -0.21 7.10
C GLN A 23 -6.71 -0.80 8.40
N LEU A 24 -5.95 0.01 9.13
CA LEU A 24 -5.52 -0.33 10.49
C LEU A 24 -6.72 -0.38 11.44
N SER A 25 -6.62 -1.21 12.48
CA SER A 25 -7.56 -1.15 13.60
C SER A 25 -7.45 0.18 14.35
N GLU A 26 -8.52 0.61 15.03
CA GLU A 26 -8.46 1.80 15.89
C GLU A 26 -7.40 1.66 16.99
N ALA A 27 -7.25 0.45 17.54
CA ALA A 27 -6.25 0.13 18.55
C ALA A 27 -4.82 0.32 18.02
N ASP A 28 -4.51 -0.22 16.82
CA ASP A 28 -3.20 -0.03 16.19
C ASP A 28 -2.96 1.45 15.85
N ALA A 29 -3.98 2.12 15.28
CA ALA A 29 -3.89 3.52 14.90
C ALA A 29 -3.62 4.44 16.11
N ALA A 30 -4.20 4.13 17.27
CA ALA A 30 -3.98 4.87 18.52
C ALA A 30 -2.54 4.79 19.06
N THR A 31 -1.76 3.78 18.63
CA THR A 31 -0.33 3.65 19.03
C THR A 31 0.62 4.47 18.17
N LEU A 32 0.15 5.03 17.05
CA LEU A 32 1.01 5.72 16.10
C LEU A 32 1.47 7.09 16.63
N PRO A 33 2.74 7.48 16.38
CA PRO A 33 3.26 8.80 16.76
C PRO A 33 2.73 9.87 15.80
N THR A 34 1.47 10.28 15.98
CA THR A 34 0.77 11.24 15.11
C THR A 34 1.38 12.65 15.14
N ASP A 35 2.14 12.97 16.18
CA ASP A 35 2.96 14.18 16.29
C ASP A 35 4.09 14.24 15.24
N LYS A 36 4.49 13.10 14.67
CA LYS A 36 5.54 13.00 13.65
C LYS A 36 4.99 12.99 12.22
N VAL A 37 3.70 13.23 12.02
CA VAL A 37 3.09 13.18 10.70
C VAL A 37 3.66 14.28 9.79
N ALA A 38 4.13 13.88 8.62
CA ALA A 38 4.49 14.77 7.53
C ALA A 38 3.39 14.77 6.45
N TYR A 39 2.88 15.96 6.13
CA TYR A 39 1.94 16.16 5.02
C TYR A 39 2.71 16.32 3.71
N LEU A 40 2.41 15.46 2.74
CA LEU A 40 3.01 15.51 1.41
C LEU A 40 2.09 16.31 0.49
N THR A 41 2.31 17.62 0.41
CA THR A 41 1.54 18.55 -0.41
C THR A 41 2.37 19.09 -1.57
N GLY A 42 1.73 19.47 -2.66
CA GLY A 42 2.39 20.14 -3.78
C GLY A 42 1.41 20.53 -4.90
N PRO A 43 1.81 21.41 -5.82
CA PRO A 43 1.01 21.74 -7.00
C PRO A 43 0.87 20.53 -7.95
N ALA A 44 -0.04 20.64 -8.93
CA ALA A 44 -0.18 19.64 -9.99
C ALA A 44 1.16 19.39 -10.69
N GLY A 45 1.46 18.11 -10.97
CA GLY A 45 2.77 17.68 -11.48
C GLY A 45 3.80 17.34 -10.40
N SER A 46 3.52 17.61 -9.13
CA SER A 46 4.39 17.15 -8.03
C SER A 46 4.37 15.63 -7.90
N ILE A 47 5.52 15.05 -7.55
CA ILE A 47 5.68 13.63 -7.29
C ILE A 47 6.03 13.44 -5.83
N THR A 48 5.42 12.43 -5.21
CA THR A 48 5.81 11.95 -3.89
C THR A 48 6.29 10.52 -4.02
N VAL A 49 7.35 10.18 -3.30
CA VAL A 49 7.91 8.82 -3.26
C VAL A 49 8.00 8.41 -1.79
N HIS A 50 7.45 7.25 -1.46
CA HIS A 50 7.52 6.68 -0.12
C HIS A 50 7.60 5.16 -0.22
N ASN A 51 8.23 4.53 0.78
CA ASN A 51 8.31 3.09 0.86
C ASN A 51 6.91 2.49 1.12
N CYS A 52 6.58 1.36 0.50
CA CYS A 52 5.25 0.72 0.62
C CYS A 52 4.87 0.34 2.06
N ARG A 53 5.83 0.16 2.97
CA ARG A 53 5.61 -0.10 4.40
C ARG A 53 5.42 1.16 5.24
N THR A 54 5.57 2.35 4.65
CA THR A 54 5.40 3.61 5.38
C THR A 54 3.93 3.76 5.77
N VAL A 55 3.65 3.96 7.05
CA VAL A 55 2.30 4.31 7.51
C VAL A 55 1.88 5.63 6.87
N HIS A 56 0.75 5.59 6.17
CA HIS A 56 0.21 6.72 5.44
C HIS A 56 -1.32 6.68 5.48
N SER A 57 -1.90 7.87 5.38
CA SER A 57 -3.34 8.06 5.34
C SER A 57 -3.64 9.32 4.52
N SER A 58 -4.89 9.46 4.12
CA SER A 58 -5.39 10.70 3.54
C SER A 58 -6.67 11.14 4.23
N LEU A 59 -6.83 12.46 4.36
CA LEU A 59 -8.11 13.02 4.75
C LEU A 59 -9.18 12.73 3.67
N PRO A 60 -10.46 12.62 4.07
CA PRO A 60 -11.57 12.56 3.12
C PRO A 60 -11.49 13.70 2.10
N SER A 61 -11.79 13.39 0.84
CA SER A 61 -11.81 14.40 -0.21
C SER A 61 -13.02 15.32 -0.03
N MET A 62 -12.79 16.61 0.10
CA MET A 62 -13.84 17.63 0.18
C MET A 62 -14.15 18.30 -1.19
N ARG A 63 -13.46 17.90 -2.26
CA ARG A 63 -13.62 18.48 -3.60
C ARG A 63 -14.72 17.79 -4.41
N GLN A 64 -15.65 18.58 -4.94
CA GLN A 64 -16.55 18.15 -6.01
C GLN A 64 -15.74 18.05 -7.32
N GLY A 65 -15.41 16.83 -7.75
CA GLY A 65 -14.53 16.57 -8.90
C GLY A 65 -13.38 15.60 -8.63
N GLY A 66 -13.24 15.12 -7.39
CA GLY A 66 -12.23 14.14 -7.01
C GLY A 66 -10.80 14.72 -6.97
N ARG A 67 -9.84 13.85 -6.66
CA ARG A 67 -8.41 14.14 -6.63
C ARG A 67 -7.68 13.04 -7.41
N PRO A 68 -7.59 13.14 -8.75
CA PRO A 68 -6.93 12.10 -9.55
C PRO A 68 -5.46 11.98 -9.14
N LEU A 69 -5.00 10.74 -9.02
CA LEU A 69 -3.63 10.40 -8.67
C LEU A 69 -3.14 9.34 -9.67
N LEU A 70 -1.99 9.60 -10.29
CA LEU A 70 -1.25 8.57 -10.99
C LEU A 70 -0.37 7.84 -9.97
N LEU A 71 -0.64 6.55 -9.75
CA LEU A 71 0.13 5.71 -8.85
C LEU A 71 0.93 4.69 -9.67
N ASN A 72 2.26 4.76 -9.57
CA ASN A 72 3.16 3.77 -10.12
C ASN A 72 3.86 3.04 -8.97
N ALA A 73 3.70 1.73 -8.90
CA ALA A 73 4.40 0.89 -7.93
C ALA A 73 5.66 0.30 -8.58
N TYR A 74 6.79 0.47 -7.91
CA TYR A 74 8.07 -0.08 -8.35
C TYR A 74 8.62 -1.01 -7.26
N SER A 75 9.23 -2.10 -7.69
CA SER A 75 9.98 -3.02 -6.83
C SER A 75 11.34 -3.33 -7.48
N SER A 76 12.28 -3.80 -6.68
CA SER A 76 13.49 -4.42 -7.23
C SER A 76 13.13 -5.68 -8.02
N ALA A 77 13.95 -6.05 -9.01
CA ALA A 77 13.68 -7.20 -9.87
C ALA A 77 13.69 -8.55 -9.14
N ASP A 78 14.30 -8.60 -7.95
CA ASP A 78 14.36 -9.74 -7.03
C ASP A 78 13.31 -9.69 -5.92
N ALA A 79 12.52 -8.62 -5.82
CA ALA A 79 11.38 -8.52 -4.91
C ALA A 79 10.11 -9.01 -5.62
N LEU A 80 9.75 -10.27 -5.36
CA LEU A 80 8.65 -10.97 -6.04
C LEU A 80 7.40 -11.07 -5.17
N ALA A 81 6.22 -10.99 -5.81
CA ALA A 81 4.95 -11.22 -5.13
C ALA A 81 4.73 -12.71 -4.83
N TYR A 82 4.16 -13.01 -3.68
CA TYR A 82 3.77 -14.39 -3.31
C TYR A 82 2.46 -14.84 -3.98
N THR A 83 1.63 -13.89 -4.40
CA THR A 83 0.33 -14.14 -5.03
C THR A 83 0.26 -13.42 -6.39
N PRO A 84 -0.63 -13.85 -7.31
CA PRO A 84 -0.90 -13.11 -8.54
C PRO A 84 -1.29 -11.65 -8.27
N HIS A 85 -0.99 -10.77 -9.23
CA HIS A 85 -1.41 -9.37 -9.15
C HIS A 85 -2.94 -9.29 -9.23
N PRO A 86 -3.64 -8.59 -8.31
CA PRO A 86 -5.10 -8.60 -8.24
C PRO A 86 -5.79 -7.88 -9.41
N ASP A 87 -5.09 -6.94 -10.07
CA ASP A 87 -5.57 -6.21 -11.24
C ASP A 87 -4.46 -6.13 -12.30
N PRO A 88 -4.19 -7.23 -13.03
CA PRO A 88 -3.04 -7.32 -13.91
C PRO A 88 -3.20 -6.40 -15.13
N SER A 89 -2.12 -5.71 -15.50
CA SER A 89 -2.02 -4.94 -16.75
C SER A 89 -0.91 -5.50 -17.64
N VAL A 90 -0.87 -5.06 -18.90
CA VAL A 90 0.21 -5.45 -19.84
C VAL A 90 1.61 -5.01 -19.37
N HIS A 91 1.65 -4.05 -18.44
CA HIS A 91 2.88 -3.49 -17.85
C HIS A 91 3.19 -4.09 -16.48
N ALA A 92 2.36 -5.02 -15.96
CA ALA A 92 2.64 -5.68 -14.69
C ALA A 92 3.97 -6.45 -14.76
N TYR A 93 4.86 -6.17 -13.81
CA TYR A 93 6.22 -6.74 -13.75
C TYR A 93 7.11 -6.43 -14.96
N GLU A 94 6.84 -5.33 -15.68
CA GLU A 94 7.72 -4.82 -16.72
C GLU A 94 9.04 -4.31 -16.13
N VAL A 95 10.17 -4.76 -16.69
CA VAL A 95 11.50 -4.30 -16.26
C VAL A 95 11.80 -2.97 -16.94
N VAL A 96 11.64 -1.87 -16.19
CA VAL A 96 11.92 -0.52 -16.69
C VAL A 96 13.41 -0.15 -16.66
N ARG A 97 14.22 -0.89 -15.88
CA ARG A 97 15.67 -0.69 -15.77
C ARG A 97 16.36 -1.98 -15.31
N GLY A 98 17.48 -2.34 -15.97
CA GLY A 98 18.27 -3.52 -15.60
C GLY A 98 17.78 -4.81 -16.27
N GLN A 99 17.80 -5.92 -15.55
CA GLN A 99 17.42 -7.24 -16.04
C GLN A 99 16.58 -8.00 -15.00
N ARG A 100 15.86 -9.03 -15.44
CA ARG A 100 15.11 -9.91 -14.54
C ARG A 100 16.06 -10.63 -13.56
N ALA A 101 15.67 -10.73 -12.29
CA ALA A 101 16.43 -11.49 -11.32
C ALA A 101 16.27 -13.00 -11.54
N ARG A 102 17.29 -13.76 -11.13
CA ARG A 102 17.26 -15.24 -11.09
C ARG A 102 17.00 -15.79 -9.69
N TRP A 103 17.20 -14.96 -8.68
CA TRP A 103 17.05 -15.30 -7.27
C TRP A 103 16.20 -14.22 -6.61
N ALA A 104 15.28 -14.63 -5.74
CA ALA A 104 14.47 -13.69 -4.97
C ALA A 104 15.23 -13.21 -3.73
N GLU A 105 15.07 -11.94 -3.38
CA GLU A 105 15.49 -11.40 -2.09
C GLU A 105 14.28 -11.32 -1.16
N HIS A 106 14.40 -11.92 0.02
CA HIS A 106 13.33 -11.96 1.00
C HIS A 106 13.64 -11.02 2.17
N ASP A 107 12.72 -10.10 2.44
CA ASP A 107 12.71 -9.36 3.70
C ASP A 107 12.47 -10.36 4.86
N PRO A 108 13.34 -10.40 5.89
CA PRO A 108 13.18 -11.34 7.00
C PRO A 108 11.99 -11.02 7.90
N ARG A 109 11.37 -9.83 7.75
CA ARG A 109 10.20 -9.41 8.52
C ARG A 109 8.95 -10.07 7.92
N PRO A 110 8.03 -10.61 8.74
CA PRO A 110 6.82 -11.24 8.22
C PRO A 110 5.92 -10.23 7.50
N CYS A 111 5.29 -10.69 6.42
CA CYS A 111 4.26 -9.96 5.68
C CYS A 111 2.97 -10.80 5.68
N GLN A 112 1.86 -10.20 6.11
CA GLN A 112 0.55 -10.83 6.01
C GLN A 112 0.18 -11.01 4.53
N ILE A 113 -0.25 -12.22 4.15
CA ILE A 113 -0.67 -12.53 2.78
C ILE A 113 -1.98 -11.78 2.48
N PRO A 114 -2.15 -11.21 1.27
CA PRO A 114 -3.39 -10.54 0.89
C PRO A 114 -4.56 -11.54 0.78
N PRO A 115 -5.81 -11.05 0.64
CA PRO A 115 -6.94 -11.91 0.30
C PRO A 115 -6.70 -12.70 -0.98
N ASP A 116 -7.39 -13.83 -1.11
CA ASP A 116 -7.49 -14.52 -2.40
C ASP A 116 -8.41 -13.73 -3.33
N TRP A 117 -7.82 -13.18 -4.40
CA TRP A 117 -8.52 -12.40 -5.41
C TRP A 117 -8.93 -13.23 -6.64
N SER A 118 -8.79 -14.56 -6.59
CA SER A 118 -9.17 -15.47 -7.68
C SER A 118 -10.66 -15.39 -8.07
N HIS A 119 -11.51 -14.93 -7.15
CA HIS A 119 -12.95 -14.73 -7.34
C HIS A 119 -13.35 -13.28 -7.64
N GLY A 120 -12.39 -12.42 -7.97
CA GLY A 120 -12.60 -11.01 -8.27
C GLY A 120 -11.94 -10.09 -7.26
N TYR A 121 -11.62 -8.88 -7.71
CA TYR A 121 -10.95 -7.85 -6.91
C TYR A 121 -11.95 -6.83 -6.36
N THR A 122 -11.84 -6.53 -5.06
CA THR A 122 -12.54 -5.43 -4.40
C THR A 122 -11.51 -4.38 -3.97
N SER A 123 -11.70 -3.14 -4.41
CA SER A 123 -10.75 -2.07 -4.07
C SER A 123 -10.73 -1.75 -2.58
N ILE A 124 -9.59 -1.24 -2.09
CA ILE A 124 -9.43 -0.72 -0.73
C ILE A 124 -10.51 0.32 -0.38
N PHE A 125 -10.87 1.19 -1.32
CA PHE A 125 -11.88 2.22 -1.12
C PHE A 125 -13.28 1.62 -0.95
N ALA A 126 -13.60 0.56 -1.68
CA ALA A 126 -14.87 -0.15 -1.53
C ALA A 126 -14.94 -0.89 -0.19
N ALA A 127 -13.85 -1.52 0.25
CA ALA A 127 -13.77 -2.19 1.54
C ALA A 127 -13.91 -1.20 2.71
N GLN A 128 -13.23 -0.06 2.63
CA GLN A 128 -13.30 1.00 3.65
C GLN A 128 -14.66 1.71 3.69
N ALA A 129 -15.36 1.83 2.56
CA ALA A 129 -16.69 2.45 2.51
C ALA A 129 -17.82 1.55 3.05
N ALA A 130 -17.55 0.25 3.25
CA ALA A 130 -18.49 -0.73 3.79
C ALA A 130 -18.41 -0.88 5.32
N GLN A 131 -17.49 -0.16 5.96
CA GLN A 131 -17.34 -0.02 7.41
C GLN A 131 -18.25 1.09 7.94
#